data_AF-A0AAJ2VF50-F1
#
_entry.id   AF-A0AAJ2VF50-F1
#
_cell.length_a   1.000
_cell.length_b   1.000
_cell.length_c   1.000
_cell.angle_alpha   90.00
_cell.angle_beta   90.00
_cell.angle_gamma   90.00
#
_symmetry.space_group_name_H-M   'P 1'
#
loop_
_entity.id
_entity.type
_entity.pdbx_description
1 polymer ?
#
loop_
_entity_poly.entity_id
_entity_poly.type
_entity_poly.pdbx_seq_one_letter_code
_entity_poly.pdbx_strand_id
1 'polypeptide(L)'
;MKTAKDLALIRLRRLRWMALGEGATLLILLCIAVPLKHLFGYTSAVSVMGPIHGVAFLLYVWMVFDAVSIDDWSKEELARMAVAALLPFGALLSSGMLRRKAGEIAAAGDKGLTP
;
A
#
# COMPACT_ATOMS: atom_id res chain seq x y z
N MET A 1 -9.19 4.73 26.20
CA MET A 1 -10.11 4.63 25.05
C MET A 1 -9.41 5.25 23.85
N LYS A 2 -9.23 4.53 22.72
CA LYS A 2 -8.58 5.11 21.53
C LYS A 2 -9.54 6.09 20.87
N THR A 3 -9.05 7.26 20.50
CA THR A 3 -9.85 8.25 19.78
C THR A 3 -10.06 7.83 18.32
N ALA A 4 -11.07 8.38 17.65
CA ALA A 4 -11.28 8.13 16.21
C ALA A 4 -10.03 8.46 15.38
N LYS A 5 -9.26 9.48 15.79
CA LYS A 5 -7.97 9.87 15.22
C LYS A 5 -6.92 8.77 15.35
N ASP A 6 -6.78 8.18 16.54
CA ASP A 6 -5.82 7.11 16.77
C ASP A 6 -6.11 5.90 15.87
N LEU A 7 -7.40 5.61 15.67
CA LEU A 7 -7.84 4.53 14.78
C LEU A 7 -7.47 4.83 13.32
N ALA A 8 -7.72 6.05 12.83
CA ALA A 8 -7.35 6.48 11.48
C ALA A 8 -5.83 6.40 11.25
N LEU A 9 -5.02 6.93 12.18
CA LEU A 9 -3.56 6.88 12.09
C LEU A 9 -3.02 5.44 12.09
N ILE A 10 -3.59 4.55 12.91
CA ILE A 10 -3.22 3.14 12.93
C ILE A 10 -3.54 2.48 11.58
N ARG A 11 -4.72 2.75 10.99
CA ARG A 11 -5.11 2.22 9.68
C ARG A 11 -4.16 2.68 8.57
N LEU A 12 -3.88 3.98 8.49
CA LEU A 12 -2.95 4.52 7.48
C LEU A 12 -1.53 3.96 7.61
N ARG A 13 -1.05 3.77 8.84
CA ARG A 13 0.25 3.12 9.08
C ARG A 13 0.25 1.67 8.60
N ARG A 14 -0.81 0.90 8.88
CA ARG A 14 -0.94 -0.48 8.40
C ARG A 14 -1.00 -0.54 6.87
N LEU A 15 -1.80 0.32 6.24
CA LEU A 15 -1.92 0.42 4.79
C LEU A 15 -0.57 0.77 4.15
N ARG A 16 0.21 1.67 4.76
CA ARG A 16 1.56 2.01 4.30
C ARG A 16 2.51 0.81 4.34
N TRP A 17 2.52 0.04 5.43
CA TRP A 17 3.36 -1.15 5.53
C TRP A 17 2.96 -2.22 4.50
N MET A 18 1.66 -2.38 4.26
CA MET A 18 1.15 -3.31 3.26
C MET A 18 1.48 -2.86 1.84
N ALA A 19 1.38 -1.58 1.53
CA ALA A 19 1.80 -1.02 0.24
C ALA A 19 3.29 -1.29 -0.03
N LEU A 20 4.15 -1.13 0.98
CA LEU A 20 5.58 -1.42 0.86
C LEU A 20 5.84 -2.93 0.69
N GLY A 21 5.13 -3.77 1.43
CA GLY A 21 5.26 -5.23 1.32
C GLY A 21 4.81 -5.75 -0.04
N GLU A 22 3.65 -5.31 -0.53
CA GLU A 22 3.13 -5.63 -1.85
C GLU A 22 4.09 -5.20 -2.96
N GLY A 23 4.56 -3.94 -2.93
CA GLY A 23 5.57 -3.47 -3.87
C GLY A 23 6.89 -4.23 -3.82
N ALA A 24 7.33 -4.65 -2.63
CA ALA A 24 8.52 -5.50 -2.49
C ALA A 24 8.29 -6.89 -3.12
N THR A 25 7.11 -7.49 -2.94
CA THR A 25 6.78 -8.78 -3.59
C THR A 25 6.73 -8.65 -5.12
N LEU A 26 6.23 -7.52 -5.65
CA LEU A 26 6.22 -7.23 -7.08
C LEU A 26 7.65 -7.07 -7.63
N LEU A 27 8.51 -6.33 -6.93
CA LEU A 27 9.92 -6.17 -7.29
C LEU A 27 10.67 -7.49 -7.29
N ILE A 28 10.47 -8.34 -6.28
CA ILE A 28 11.08 -9.67 -6.24
C ILE A 28 10.57 -10.53 -7.41
N LEU A 29 9.27 -10.50 -7.69
CA LEU A 29 8.68 -11.25 -8.80
C LEU A 29 9.27 -10.81 -10.14
N LEU A 30 9.33 -9.50 -10.42
CA LEU A 30 9.80 -8.96 -11.70
C LEU A 30 11.33 -8.98 -11.85
N CYS A 31 12.08 -8.60 -10.83
CA CYS A 31 13.53 -8.43 -10.93
C CYS A 31 14.32 -9.70 -10.60
N ILE A 32 13.69 -10.68 -9.94
CA ILE A 32 14.36 -11.93 -9.55
C ILE A 32 13.68 -13.12 -10.22
N ALA A 33 12.40 -13.35 -9.94
CA ALA A 33 11.75 -14.59 -10.39
C ALA A 33 11.63 -14.67 -11.93
N VAL A 34 11.25 -13.57 -12.60
CA VAL A 34 11.14 -13.52 -14.07
C VAL A 34 12.50 -13.73 -14.76
N PRO A 35 13.58 -13.00 -14.41
CA PRO A 35 14.92 -13.26 -14.96
C PRO A 35 15.40 -14.68 -14.68
N LEU A 36 15.14 -15.21 -13.48
CA LEU A 36 15.55 -16.57 -13.13
C LEU A 36 14.84 -17.63 -14.00
N LYS A 37 13.56 -17.41 -14.31
CA LYS A 37 12.79 -18.25 -15.24
C LYS A 37 13.36 -18.19 -16.66
N HIS A 38 13.65 -17.01 -17.19
CA HIS A 38 14.03 -16.84 -18.59
C HIS A 38 15.51 -17.08 -18.88
N LEU A 39 16.41 -16.74 -17.95
CA LEU A 39 17.86 -16.87 -18.13
C LEU A 39 18.39 -18.24 -17.66
N PHE A 40 17.81 -18.79 -16.59
CA PHE A 40 18.30 -20.01 -15.95
C PHE A 40 17.30 -21.17 -16.01
N GLY A 41 16.14 -20.99 -16.66
CA GLY A 41 15.11 -22.02 -16.79
C GLY A 41 14.40 -22.40 -15.49
N TYR A 42 14.62 -21.66 -14.39
CA TYR A 42 14.11 -22.02 -13.07
C TYR A 42 12.68 -21.48 -12.86
N THR A 43 11.70 -22.26 -13.31
CA THR A 43 10.27 -21.87 -13.29
C THR A 43 9.66 -21.83 -11.89
N SER A 44 10.21 -22.58 -10.93
CA SER A 44 9.66 -22.71 -9.57
C SER A 44 9.64 -21.37 -8.81
N ALA A 45 10.59 -20.47 -9.06
CA ALA A 45 10.61 -19.15 -8.43
C ALA A 45 9.37 -18.32 -8.78
N VAL A 46 8.93 -18.34 -10.05
CA VAL A 46 7.71 -17.65 -10.49
C VAL A 46 6.47 -18.36 -9.97
N SER A 47 6.47 -19.70 -9.97
CA SER A 47 5.35 -20.50 -9.45
C SER A 47 5.08 -20.28 -7.97
N VAL A 48 6.11 -19.94 -7.18
CA VAL A 48 5.96 -19.60 -5.75
C VAL A 48 5.68 -18.12 -5.55
N MET A 49 6.47 -17.24 -6.17
CA MET A 49 6.34 -15.79 -5.97
C MET A 49 5.06 -15.20 -6.58
N GLY A 50 4.54 -15.79 -7.66
CA GLY A 50 3.32 -15.33 -8.31
C GLY A 50 2.12 -15.35 -7.37
N PRO A 51 1.77 -16.51 -6.76
CA PRO A 51 0.71 -16.59 -5.75
C PRO A 51 0.96 -15.72 -4.51
N ILE A 52 2.21 -15.64 -4.03
CA ILE A 52 2.55 -14.78 -2.88
C ILE A 52 2.23 -13.31 -3.19
N HIS A 53 2.67 -12.82 -4.34
CA HIS A 53 2.37 -11.47 -4.79
C HIS A 53 0.88 -11.27 -5.02
N GLY A 54 0.19 -12.22 -5.66
CA GLY A 54 -1.25 -12.15 -5.89
C GLY A 54 -2.06 -12.02 -4.60
N VAL A 55 -1.74 -12.79 -3.56
CA VAL A 55 -2.36 -12.67 -2.24
C VAL A 55 -2.03 -11.32 -1.58
N ALA A 56 -0.77 -10.89 -1.64
CA ALA A 56 -0.36 -9.59 -1.11
C ALA A 56 -1.11 -8.42 -1.78
N PHE A 57 -1.29 -8.49 -3.11
CA PHE A 57 -2.04 -7.52 -3.90
C PHE A 57 -3.52 -7.49 -3.49
N LEU A 58 -4.18 -8.65 -3.37
CA LEU A 58 -5.57 -8.72 -2.93
C LEU A 58 -5.77 -8.17 -1.51
N LEU A 59 -4.85 -8.48 -0.58
CA LEU A 59 -4.87 -7.93 0.77
C LEU A 59 -4.68 -6.41 0.77
N TYR A 60 -3.77 -5.90 -0.05
CA TYR A 60 -3.57 -4.46 -0.22
C TYR A 60 -4.84 -3.78 -0.75
N VAL A 61 -5.43 -4.30 -1.83
CA VAL A 61 -6.68 -3.76 -2.41
C VAL A 61 -7.80 -3.75 -1.39
N TRP A 62 -7.97 -4.83 -0.61
CA TRP A 62 -8.98 -4.87 0.45
C TRP A 62 -8.75 -3.79 1.51
N MET A 63 -7.50 -3.56 1.92
CA MET A 63 -7.16 -2.51 2.90
C MET A 63 -7.32 -1.09 2.34
N VAL A 64 -7.13 -0.90 1.03
CA VAL A 64 -7.48 0.35 0.36
C VAL A 64 -8.99 0.58 0.43
N PHE A 65 -9.81 -0.42 0.14
CA PHE A 65 -11.27 -0.30 0.28
C PHE A 65 -11.72 -0.03 1.72
N ASP A 66 -11.13 -0.71 2.72
CA ASP A 66 -11.42 -0.46 4.14
C ASP A 66 -11.09 1.00 4.54
N ALA A 67 -9.97 1.54 4.04
CA ALA A 67 -9.60 2.93 4.31
C ALA A 67 -10.55 3.96 3.67
N VAL A 68 -11.06 3.70 2.46
CA VAL A 68 -12.04 4.57 1.78
C VAL A 68 -13.40 4.57 2.46
N SER A 69 -13.77 3.44 3.06
CA SER A 69 -15.09 3.27 3.67
C SER A 69 -15.29 4.17 4.90
N ILE A 70 -14.20 4.75 5.43
CA ILE A 70 -14.17 5.41 6.74
C ILE A 70 -13.61 6.83 6.65
N ASP A 71 -12.73 7.11 5.70
CA ASP A 71 -12.13 8.42 5.50
C ASP A 71 -12.60 9.02 4.15
N ASP A 72 -12.72 10.35 4.06
CA ASP A 72 -13.01 11.04 2.78
C ASP A 72 -11.80 10.94 1.84
N TRP A 73 -11.74 9.88 1.05
CA TRP A 73 -10.78 9.70 -0.05
C TRP A 73 -11.43 10.07 -1.38
N SER A 74 -10.73 10.86 -2.18
CA SER A 74 -11.16 11.17 -3.54
C SER A 74 -10.95 9.96 -4.46
N LYS A 75 -11.79 9.84 -5.50
CA LYS A 75 -11.66 8.80 -6.53
C LYS A 75 -10.30 8.85 -7.24
N GLU A 76 -9.71 10.04 -7.37
CA GLU A 76 -8.39 10.24 -7.96
C GLU A 76 -7.26 9.67 -7.09
N GLU A 77 -7.32 9.85 -5.77
CA GLU A 77 -6.35 9.24 -4.86
C GLU A 77 -6.42 7.71 -4.93
N LEU A 78 -7.63 7.16 -5.07
CA LEU A 78 -7.81 5.74 -5.23
C LEU A 78 -7.26 5.20 -6.54
N ALA A 79 -7.54 5.88 -7.65
CA ALA A 79 -6.98 5.54 -8.95
C ALA A 79 -5.44 5.59 -8.90
N ARG A 80 -4.86 6.62 -8.26
CA ARG A 80 -3.40 6.71 -8.08
C ARG A 80 -2.85 5.57 -7.23
N MET A 81 -3.49 5.20 -6.13
CA MET A 81 -3.08 4.07 -5.27
C MET A 81 -3.12 2.74 -6.02
N ALA A 82 -4.14 2.52 -6.86
CA ALA A 82 -4.29 1.30 -7.65
C ALA A 82 -3.26 1.23 -8.79
N VAL A 83 -3.08 2.33 -9.54
CA VAL A 83 -2.07 2.41 -10.60
C VAL A 83 -0.66 2.26 -10.02
N ALA A 84 -0.40 2.86 -8.86
CA ALA A 84 0.87 2.74 -8.18
C ALA A 84 1.19 1.30 -7.73
N ALA A 85 0.18 0.52 -7.31
CA ALA A 85 0.41 -0.89 -6.95
C ALA A 85 0.82 -1.76 -8.16
N LEU A 86 0.46 -1.36 -9.39
CA LEU A 86 0.84 -2.09 -10.62
C LEU A 86 2.26 -1.78 -11.09
N LEU A 87 2.90 -0.73 -10.55
CA LEU A 87 4.22 -0.28 -10.96
C LEU A 87 5.27 -0.75 -9.92
N PRO A 88 6.43 -1.27 -10.36
CA PRO A 88 7.49 -1.78 -9.47
C PRO A 88 8.01 -0.73 -8.46
N PHE A 89 7.79 0.56 -8.71
CA PHE A 89 8.15 1.65 -7.79
C PHE A 89 6.95 2.43 -7.27
N GLY A 90 5.72 2.07 -7.63
CA GLY A 90 4.58 2.84 -7.21
C GLY A 90 4.25 2.66 -5.73
N ALA A 91 4.69 1.58 -5.08
CA ALA A 91 4.65 1.47 -3.62
C ALA A 91 5.37 2.63 -2.90
N LEU A 92 6.45 3.17 -3.48
CA LEU A 92 7.13 4.35 -2.93
C LEU A 92 6.26 5.61 -3.05
N LEU A 93 5.61 5.80 -4.20
CA LEU A 93 4.65 6.89 -4.43
C LEU A 93 3.48 6.80 -3.45
N SER A 94 2.92 5.59 -3.29
CA SER A 94 1.83 5.30 -2.36
C SER A 94 2.24 5.58 -0.91
N SER A 95 3.45 5.19 -0.51
CA SER A 95 3.96 5.44 0.84
C SER A 95 4.13 6.93 1.17
N GLY A 96 4.47 7.74 0.17
CA GLY A 96 4.59 9.20 0.27
C GLY A 96 3.23 9.85 0.47
N MET A 97 2.25 9.45 -0.34
CA MET A 97 0.87 9.92 -0.24
C MET A 97 0.24 9.58 1.11
N LEU A 98 0.37 8.33 1.56
CA LEU A 98 -0.14 7.87 2.87
C LEU A 98 0.50 8.63 4.03
N ARG A 99 1.79 8.98 3.93
CA ARG A 99 2.48 9.79 4.94
C ARG A 99 1.94 11.22 5.00
N ARG A 100 1.66 11.83 3.83
CA ARG A 100 1.08 13.17 3.76
C ARG A 100 -0.32 13.20 4.37
N LYS A 101 -1.19 12.26 4.01
CA LYS A 101 -2.55 12.16 4.55
C LYS A 101 -2.55 11.92 6.07
N ALA A 102 -1.63 11.08 6.57
CA ALA A 102 -1.44 10.90 8.01
C ALA A 102 -0.98 12.21 8.72
N GLY A 103 -0.13 13.01 8.07
CA GLY A 103 0.29 14.32 8.58
C GLY A 103 -0.85 15.35 8.60
N GLU A 104 -1.69 15.38 7.57
CA GLU A 104 -2.88 16.23 7.49
C GLU A 104 -3.88 15.89 8.60
N ILE A 105 -4.16 14.61 8.83
CA ILE A 105 -5.03 14.15 9.93
C ILE A 105 -4.41 14.44 11.31
N ALA A 106 -3.09 14.32 11.43
CA ALA A 106 -2.38 14.67 12.66
C ALA A 106 -2.51 16.16 12.99
N ALA A 107 -2.36 17.04 11.99
CA ALA A 107 -2.40 18.50 12.11
C ALA A 107 -3.82 19.07 12.22
N ALA A 108 -4.80 18.50 11.53
CA ALA A 108 -6.20 18.92 11.63
C ALA A 108 -6.78 18.67 13.04
N GLY A 109 -6.35 17.60 13.71
CA GLY A 109 -6.72 17.31 15.09
C GLY A 109 -6.02 18.20 16.14
N ASP A 110 -5.03 19.00 15.75
CA ASP A 110 -4.36 19.97 16.63
C ASP A 110 -5.06 21.35 16.58
N LYS A 111 -5.60 21.71 15.41
CA LYS A 111 -6.39 22.96 15.22
C LYS A 111 -7.76 22.98 15.92
N GLY A 112 -8.17 21.90 16.58
CA GLY A 112 -9.36 21.85 17.45
C GLY A 112 -9.11 22.38 18.87
N LEU A 113 -7.90 22.84 19.18
CA LEU A 113 -7.53 23.43 20.46
C LEU A 113 -6.95 24.84 20.26
N THR A 114 -7.77 25.78 19.79
CA THR A 114 -7.54 27.19 20.11
C THR A 114 -8.42 27.52 21.32
N PRO A 115 -7.87 28.02 22.44
CA PRO A 115 -8.68 28.55 23.54
C PRO A 115 -9.52 29.76 23.10
#